data_AF-A0A0P0DLW1-F1
#
_entry.id   AF-A0A0P0DLW1-F1
#
_cell.length_a   1.000
_cell.length_b   1.000
_cell.length_c   1.000
_cell.angle_alpha   90.00
_cell.angle_beta   90.00
_cell.angle_gamma   90.00
#
_symmetry.space_group_name_H-M   'P 1'
#
loop_
_entity.id
_entity.type
_entity.pdbx_description
1 polymer ?
#
loop_
_entity_poly.entity_id
_entity_poly.type
_entity_poly.pdbx_seq_one_letter_code
_entity_poly.pdbx_strand_id
1 'polypeptide(L)'
;MSTTPGANSRFRPPRTCFSCGVNKAAWTWPRVEYCYDCMPGGPFPAPPCERCGSSAYFSQGLCDRCHPGGPDHLGACRGCLAWGVYRQRSWLCSSCIWWRTHYPRGVCAYCHRESRIADQGACRLCVEQARMLQEPGRALDLAGANKHGQQLFFANMAFQRRRTPRAALTPDARPKGWKTPGGWNRPGPAPTTLIVSEWVQPTLIDVDPDPELVLQRTLIENSELTRYCAGIVREHAERFGWSKRQRNDVVRSLRLLQTLRDSPTAKIRASDALQLPRWGGSIVSTIDVLDAAGLLVEDRPRPIESYFTSKTTGLPAVMREQLDVWFQIMRHGSTTPPRRYPRHDQTIRTQLLGIAPILHTWAGAGITSLAQINTRMVNDALPDDLTQRHWADRGLRSVFLILKARKLVFADPMRQLPIVNTRATIPLPLDPAAVRTALNHPDPATALGIALVAFHALTNAQTRAIQLTDIIDGRLTLPDGRVIPLAGPVRVRLSAWLDQRTARWPRTINPHLFVTQHTAGRMNAPGHTFPWKKAGLNPQSLRTDRILAEIHATGGDVRRLCDLFGIGIESASRYAATLGHPTFREELPDPRPRLD
;
A
#
# COMPACT_ATOMS: atom_id res chain seq x y z
N MET A 1 14.91 -30.01 -48.75
CA MET A 1 13.47 -29.73 -48.61
C MET A 1 12.84 -29.89 -49.98
N SER A 2 11.93 -30.84 -50.16
CA SER A 2 11.25 -31.06 -51.45
C SER A 2 10.52 -29.77 -51.89
N THR A 3 10.75 -29.34 -53.12
CA THR A 3 10.10 -28.19 -53.78
C THR A 3 8.76 -28.56 -54.41
N THR A 4 8.35 -29.83 -54.32
CA THR A 4 7.03 -30.27 -54.75
C THR A 4 5.97 -29.79 -53.76
N PRO A 5 4.95 -29.01 -54.19
CA PRO A 5 3.88 -28.59 -53.30
C PRO A 5 3.13 -29.84 -52.79
N GLY A 6 3.28 -30.16 -51.50
CA GLY A 6 2.48 -31.24 -50.89
C GLY A 6 0.98 -30.95 -50.98
N ALA A 7 0.13 -31.96 -50.81
CA ALA A 7 -1.34 -31.88 -50.93
C ALA A 7 -2.00 -30.76 -50.07
N ASN A 8 -1.31 -30.27 -49.03
CA ASN A 8 -1.75 -29.18 -48.15
C ASN A 8 -1.29 -27.78 -48.58
N SER A 9 -0.53 -27.65 -49.69
CA SER A 9 -0.05 -26.38 -50.22
C SER A 9 -1.18 -25.43 -50.62
N ARG A 10 -2.32 -25.99 -51.06
CA ARG A 10 -3.56 -25.26 -51.38
C ARG A 10 -4.24 -24.60 -50.17
N PHE A 11 -3.92 -25.01 -48.94
CA PHE A 11 -4.53 -24.51 -47.70
C PHE A 11 -3.60 -23.61 -46.88
N ARG A 12 -2.61 -22.99 -47.53
CA ARG A 12 -1.80 -21.94 -46.89
C ARG A 12 -2.72 -20.78 -46.45
N PRO A 13 -2.38 -20.06 -45.36
CA PRO A 13 -3.14 -18.89 -44.96
C PRO A 13 -3.24 -17.90 -46.14
N PRO A 14 -4.46 -17.50 -46.54
CA PRO A 14 -4.64 -16.62 -47.68
C PRO A 14 -4.06 -15.24 -47.38
N ARG A 15 -3.55 -14.58 -48.42
CA ARG A 15 -3.16 -13.16 -48.33
C ARG A 15 -4.41 -12.30 -48.22
N THR A 16 -4.24 -11.08 -47.70
CA THR A 16 -5.28 -10.05 -47.80
C THR A 16 -5.48 -9.69 -49.27
N CYS A 17 -6.72 -9.36 -49.62
CA CYS A 17 -7.06 -8.87 -50.95
C CYS A 17 -6.23 -7.65 -51.29
N PHE A 18 -5.68 -7.63 -52.51
CA PHE A 18 -4.85 -6.53 -52.99
C PHE A 18 -5.59 -5.19 -53.05
N SER A 19 -6.89 -5.21 -53.35
CA SER A 19 -7.71 -4.00 -53.49
C SER A 19 -8.21 -3.46 -52.14
N CYS A 20 -9.01 -4.22 -51.39
CA CYS A 20 -9.61 -3.71 -50.15
C CYS A 20 -8.70 -3.80 -48.93
N GLY A 21 -7.64 -4.64 -48.95
CA GLY A 21 -6.74 -4.85 -47.81
C GLY A 21 -7.37 -5.54 -46.58
N VAL A 22 -8.70 -5.68 -46.54
CA VAL A 22 -9.47 -6.20 -45.40
C VAL A 22 -9.84 -7.68 -45.60
N ASN A 23 -10.54 -8.00 -46.69
CA ASN A 23 -11.01 -9.36 -46.98
C ASN A 23 -9.84 -10.27 -47.41
N LYS A 24 -10.01 -11.59 -47.26
CA LYS A 24 -9.01 -12.56 -47.75
C LYS A 24 -9.20 -12.80 -49.24
N ALA A 25 -8.09 -13.06 -49.93
CA ALA A 25 -8.12 -13.41 -51.34
C ALA A 25 -8.90 -14.71 -51.55
N ALA A 26 -9.70 -14.78 -52.61
CA ALA A 26 -10.65 -15.86 -52.84
C ALA A 26 -9.97 -17.24 -52.96
N TRP A 27 -8.87 -17.33 -53.70
CA TRP A 27 -8.14 -18.59 -53.87
C TRP A 27 -6.64 -18.41 -53.71
N THR A 28 -6.05 -19.32 -52.94
CA THR A 28 -4.60 -19.49 -52.86
C THR A 28 -4.07 -20.33 -54.03
N TRP A 29 -4.89 -21.21 -54.60
CA TRP A 29 -4.55 -22.03 -55.76
C TRP A 29 -5.79 -22.41 -56.60
N PRO A 30 -5.87 -22.06 -57.91
CA PRO A 30 -4.98 -21.15 -58.62
C PRO A 30 -4.95 -19.78 -57.92
N ARG A 31 -3.82 -19.09 -57.99
CA ARG A 31 -3.59 -17.86 -57.23
C ARG A 31 -4.49 -16.74 -57.76
N VAL A 32 -5.37 -16.23 -56.90
CA VAL A 32 -6.19 -15.04 -57.15
C VAL A 32 -5.85 -14.00 -56.09
N GLU A 33 -5.65 -12.75 -56.48
CA GLU A 33 -5.20 -11.69 -55.56
C GLU A 33 -6.37 -10.86 -54.97
N TYR A 34 -7.58 -11.12 -55.45
CA TYR A 34 -8.80 -10.39 -55.10
C TYR A 34 -9.73 -11.25 -54.24
N CYS A 35 -10.52 -10.63 -53.36
CA CYS A 35 -11.69 -11.25 -52.76
C CYS A 35 -12.85 -11.25 -53.77
N TYR A 36 -13.92 -11.98 -53.48
CA TYR A 36 -15.10 -12.04 -54.35
C TYR A 36 -15.74 -10.66 -54.60
N ASP A 37 -15.70 -9.76 -53.62
CA ASP A 37 -16.25 -8.39 -53.77
C ASP A 37 -15.40 -7.47 -54.67
N CYS A 38 -14.10 -7.74 -54.78
CA CYS A 38 -13.13 -6.88 -55.46
C CYS A 38 -12.58 -7.50 -56.74
N MET A 39 -13.16 -8.62 -57.19
CA MET A 39 -12.70 -9.32 -58.38
C MET A 39 -13.07 -8.51 -59.64
N PRO A 40 -12.18 -8.45 -60.64
CA PRO A 40 -12.52 -7.81 -61.92
C PRO A 40 -13.77 -8.45 -62.55
N GLY A 41 -14.77 -7.65 -62.89
CA GLY A 41 -16.06 -8.13 -63.42
C GLY A 41 -17.26 -7.96 -62.47
N GLY A 42 -17.03 -7.47 -61.24
CA GLY A 42 -18.08 -7.09 -60.28
C GLY A 42 -17.98 -7.88 -58.97
N PRO A 43 -18.69 -7.46 -57.91
CA PRO A 43 -18.76 -8.27 -56.70
C PRO A 43 -19.51 -9.56 -57.01
N PHE A 44 -18.82 -10.69 -56.87
CA PHE A 44 -19.42 -12.01 -57.02
C PHE A 44 -19.90 -12.51 -55.66
N PRO A 45 -21.03 -13.22 -55.57
CA PRO A 45 -21.41 -13.89 -54.33
C PRO A 45 -20.41 -15.02 -54.05
N ALA A 46 -19.81 -15.03 -52.85
CA ALA A 46 -18.92 -16.11 -52.46
C ALA A 46 -19.70 -17.43 -52.31
N PRO A 47 -19.16 -18.57 -52.77
CA PRO A 47 -19.83 -19.85 -52.65
C PRO A 47 -19.92 -20.29 -51.17
N PRO A 48 -20.92 -21.09 -50.80
CA PRO A 48 -20.95 -21.70 -49.47
C PRO A 48 -19.74 -22.62 -49.27
N CYS A 49 -19.35 -22.82 -48.02
CA CYS A 49 -18.23 -23.69 -47.65
C CYS A 49 -18.48 -25.13 -48.14
N GLU A 50 -17.59 -25.67 -48.96
CA GLU A 50 -17.66 -27.02 -49.52
C GLU A 50 -17.76 -28.12 -48.45
N ARG A 51 -17.29 -27.85 -47.23
CA ARG A 51 -17.25 -28.84 -46.14
C ARG A 51 -18.44 -28.77 -45.18
N CYS A 52 -19.04 -27.59 -44.98
CA CYS A 52 -20.09 -27.42 -43.96
C CYS A 52 -21.29 -26.58 -44.41
N GLY A 53 -21.31 -26.11 -45.65
CA GLY A 53 -22.40 -25.29 -46.21
C GLY A 53 -22.49 -23.86 -45.69
N SER A 54 -21.61 -23.44 -44.78
CA SER A 54 -21.65 -22.07 -44.21
C SER A 54 -21.45 -20.99 -45.27
N SER A 55 -22.23 -19.90 -45.18
CA SER A 55 -22.08 -18.69 -46.00
C SER A 55 -20.91 -17.79 -45.58
N ALA A 56 -20.27 -18.06 -44.44
CA ALA A 56 -19.10 -17.33 -43.95
C ALA A 56 -17.82 -17.78 -44.69
N TYR A 57 -17.75 -17.48 -45.98
CA TYR A 57 -16.63 -17.86 -46.84
C TYR A 57 -15.31 -17.19 -46.38
N PHE A 58 -14.22 -17.97 -46.34
CA PHE A 58 -12.89 -17.47 -46.01
C PHE A 58 -11.95 -17.49 -47.21
N SER A 59 -11.67 -18.66 -47.78
CA SER A 59 -10.79 -18.84 -48.94
C SER A 59 -10.82 -20.30 -49.40
N GLN A 60 -10.48 -20.56 -50.67
CA GLN A 60 -10.27 -21.90 -51.22
C GLN A 60 -11.50 -22.83 -51.03
N GLY A 61 -12.70 -22.28 -51.18
CA GLY A 61 -13.94 -23.06 -51.04
C GLY A 61 -14.36 -23.33 -49.60
N LEU A 62 -13.65 -22.80 -48.59
CA LEU A 62 -13.87 -23.13 -47.18
C LEU A 62 -14.13 -21.88 -46.33
N CYS A 63 -14.90 -22.06 -45.25
CA CYS A 63 -15.13 -21.07 -44.20
C CYS A 63 -13.99 -21.01 -43.18
N ASP A 64 -14.02 -19.99 -42.32
CA ASP A 64 -13.03 -19.75 -41.24
C ASP A 64 -12.78 -20.94 -40.32
N ARG A 65 -13.80 -21.78 -40.10
CA ARG A 65 -13.73 -22.98 -39.23
C ARG A 65 -13.18 -24.19 -39.96
N CYS A 66 -13.51 -24.37 -41.23
CA CYS A 66 -13.14 -25.54 -42.01
C CYS A 66 -11.75 -25.40 -42.66
N HIS A 67 -11.34 -24.17 -42.98
CA HIS A 67 -10.06 -23.89 -43.61
C HIS A 67 -8.90 -24.04 -42.60
N PRO A 68 -7.88 -24.88 -42.85
CA PRO A 68 -6.77 -25.10 -41.90
C PRO A 68 -5.97 -23.84 -41.51
N GLY A 69 -5.93 -22.85 -42.40
CA GLY A 69 -5.34 -21.53 -42.16
C GLY A 69 -6.28 -20.49 -41.53
N GLY A 70 -7.55 -20.84 -41.31
CA GLY A 70 -8.59 -19.95 -40.79
C GLY A 70 -8.38 -19.59 -39.31
N PRO A 71 -8.91 -18.44 -38.86
CA PRO A 71 -8.80 -17.99 -37.47
C PRO A 71 -9.51 -18.93 -36.50
N ASP A 72 -10.67 -19.48 -36.90
CA ASP A 72 -11.54 -20.31 -36.06
C ASP A 72 -11.38 -21.81 -36.28
N HIS A 73 -10.36 -22.20 -37.07
CA HIS A 73 -10.04 -23.60 -37.25
C HIS A 73 -9.64 -24.22 -35.92
N LEU A 74 -10.29 -25.33 -35.57
CA LEU A 74 -10.02 -26.09 -34.34
C LEU A 74 -8.98 -27.17 -34.62
N GLY A 75 -8.07 -27.33 -33.67
CA GLY A 75 -6.95 -28.26 -33.81
C GLY A 75 -6.32 -28.61 -32.48
N ALA A 76 -5.26 -29.40 -32.54
CA ALA A 76 -4.51 -29.87 -31.38
C ALA A 76 -3.42 -28.88 -30.96
N CYS A 77 -3.23 -28.76 -29.64
CA CYS A 77 -2.19 -27.95 -29.05
C CYS A 77 -0.80 -28.47 -29.43
N ARG A 78 0.03 -27.63 -30.05
CA ARG A 78 1.42 -27.96 -30.38
C ARG A 78 2.28 -28.27 -29.15
N GLY A 79 1.89 -27.84 -27.96
CA GLY A 79 2.62 -28.14 -26.73
C GLY A 79 2.23 -29.49 -26.11
N CYS A 80 0.96 -29.69 -25.82
CA CYS A 80 0.46 -30.83 -25.04
C CYS A 80 -0.57 -31.71 -25.76
N LEU A 81 -0.79 -31.51 -27.07
CA LEU A 81 -1.76 -32.23 -27.90
C LEU A 81 -3.24 -32.11 -27.48
N ALA A 82 -3.55 -31.26 -26.49
CA ALA A 82 -4.93 -30.98 -26.10
C ALA A 82 -5.74 -30.43 -27.28
N TRP A 83 -6.93 -30.99 -27.51
CA TRP A 83 -7.80 -30.59 -28.62
C TRP A 83 -8.62 -29.34 -28.26
N GLY A 84 -8.88 -28.47 -29.24
CA GLY A 84 -9.72 -27.29 -29.05
C GLY A 84 -8.94 -25.98 -28.90
N VAL A 85 -7.81 -25.84 -29.60
CA VAL A 85 -7.09 -24.56 -29.71
C VAL A 85 -7.25 -23.96 -31.10
N TYR A 86 -7.09 -22.64 -31.18
CA TYR A 86 -7.21 -21.85 -32.42
C TYR A 86 -5.86 -21.37 -32.92
N ARG A 87 -5.79 -21.07 -34.23
CA ARG A 87 -4.58 -20.55 -34.88
C ARG A 87 -4.12 -19.21 -34.32
N GLN A 88 -5.04 -18.34 -33.90
CA GLN A 88 -4.73 -17.02 -33.33
C GLN A 88 -3.73 -17.10 -32.16
N ARG A 89 -3.73 -18.21 -31.41
CA ARG A 89 -2.79 -18.47 -30.30
C ARG A 89 -1.63 -19.39 -30.68
N SER A 90 -1.24 -19.38 -31.96
CA SER A 90 -0.19 -20.25 -32.51
C SER A 90 -0.42 -21.75 -32.24
N TRP A 91 -1.69 -22.18 -32.17
CA TRP A 91 -2.07 -23.55 -31.79
C TRP A 91 -1.53 -23.95 -30.40
N LEU A 92 -1.51 -23.03 -29.43
CA LEU A 92 -1.14 -23.30 -28.05
C LEU A 92 -2.32 -23.01 -27.12
N CYS A 93 -2.55 -23.90 -26.16
CA CYS A 93 -3.51 -23.65 -25.08
C CYS A 93 -2.92 -22.68 -24.05
N SER A 94 -3.75 -22.00 -23.27
CA SER A 94 -3.34 -20.92 -22.35
C SER A 94 -2.24 -21.38 -21.39
N SER A 95 -2.38 -22.58 -20.85
CA SER A 95 -1.39 -23.14 -19.94
C SER A 95 -0.10 -23.58 -20.65
N CYS A 96 -0.11 -23.90 -21.96
CA CYS A 96 1.12 -24.17 -22.72
C CYS A 96 1.86 -22.89 -23.11
N ILE A 97 1.14 -21.77 -23.25
CA ILE A 97 1.74 -20.44 -23.40
C ILE A 97 2.56 -20.12 -22.14
N TRP A 98 1.98 -20.32 -20.95
CA TRP A 98 2.69 -20.18 -19.67
C TRP A 98 3.81 -21.21 -19.50
N TRP A 99 3.57 -22.48 -19.87
CA TRP A 99 4.58 -23.54 -19.78
C TRP A 99 5.83 -23.24 -20.60
N ARG A 100 5.66 -22.57 -21.75
CA ARG A 100 6.78 -22.17 -22.63
C ARG A 100 7.70 -21.13 -21.99
N THR A 101 7.20 -20.29 -21.08
CA THR A 101 8.02 -19.26 -20.42
C THR A 101 8.81 -19.80 -19.23
N HIS A 102 8.44 -20.97 -18.70
CA HIS A 102 9.03 -21.52 -17.46
C HIS A 102 9.92 -22.74 -17.69
N TYR A 103 9.73 -23.48 -18.78
CA TYR A 103 10.41 -24.75 -19.00
C TYR A 103 11.20 -24.78 -20.32
N PRO A 104 12.40 -25.38 -20.36
CA PRO A 104 13.23 -25.48 -21.57
C PRO A 104 12.67 -26.49 -22.59
N ARG A 105 13.11 -26.42 -23.85
CA ARG A 105 12.85 -27.49 -24.83
C ARG A 105 13.75 -28.68 -24.52
N GLY A 106 13.20 -29.88 -24.64
CA GLY A 106 13.92 -31.14 -24.46
C GLY A 106 13.07 -32.32 -24.89
N VAL A 107 13.62 -33.52 -24.72
CA VAL A 107 12.94 -34.78 -25.01
C VAL A 107 12.27 -35.28 -23.73
N CYS A 108 10.98 -35.60 -23.81
CA CYS A 108 10.24 -36.15 -22.66
C CYS A 108 10.78 -37.53 -22.28
N ALA A 109 11.07 -37.76 -20.99
CA ALA A 109 11.55 -39.06 -20.52
C ALA A 109 10.51 -40.19 -20.66
N TYR A 110 9.22 -39.86 -20.83
CA TYR A 110 8.12 -40.83 -20.81
C TYR A 110 7.48 -41.09 -22.17
N CYS A 111 7.30 -40.04 -22.99
CA CYS A 111 6.69 -40.18 -24.32
C CYS A 111 7.67 -39.91 -25.47
N HIS A 112 8.94 -39.63 -25.15
CA HIS A 112 10.03 -39.34 -26.10
C HIS A 112 9.77 -38.20 -27.11
N ARG A 113 8.68 -37.45 -26.92
CA ARG A 113 8.33 -36.32 -27.77
C ARG A 113 9.18 -35.11 -27.40
N GLU A 114 9.70 -34.45 -28.43
CA GLU A 114 10.34 -33.15 -28.27
C GLU A 114 9.29 -32.10 -27.87
N SER A 115 9.41 -31.54 -26.67
CA SER A 115 8.48 -30.56 -26.11
C SER A 115 9.15 -29.73 -25.01
N ARG A 116 8.36 -29.01 -24.22
CA ARG A 116 8.82 -28.26 -23.04
C ARG A 116 8.72 -29.14 -21.79
N ILE A 117 9.84 -29.38 -21.12
CA ILE A 117 9.98 -30.41 -20.08
C ILE A 117 10.05 -29.78 -18.70
N ALA A 118 9.18 -30.21 -17.78
CA ALA A 118 9.19 -29.77 -16.39
C ALA A 118 10.29 -30.44 -15.56
N ASP A 119 10.48 -29.97 -14.33
CA ASP A 119 11.56 -30.41 -13.43
C ASP A 119 11.57 -31.93 -13.16
N GLN A 120 10.42 -32.59 -13.34
CA GLN A 120 10.25 -34.04 -13.22
C GLN A 120 10.57 -34.82 -14.51
N GLY A 121 11.23 -34.20 -15.50
CA GLY A 121 11.60 -34.86 -16.77
C GLY A 121 10.41 -35.16 -17.72
N ALA A 122 9.20 -34.72 -17.37
CA ALA A 122 7.98 -34.96 -18.13
C ALA A 122 7.53 -33.74 -18.94
N CYS A 123 7.06 -33.99 -20.17
CA CYS A 123 6.31 -32.99 -20.91
C CYS A 123 4.91 -32.83 -20.32
N ARG A 124 4.27 -31.70 -20.62
CA ARG A 124 2.95 -31.39 -20.06
C ARG A 124 1.88 -32.45 -20.35
N LEU A 125 1.88 -33.08 -21.53
CA LEU A 125 0.94 -34.17 -21.85
C LEU A 125 1.03 -35.31 -20.82
N CYS A 126 2.26 -35.75 -20.50
CA CYS A 126 2.51 -36.82 -19.54
C CYS A 126 2.15 -36.44 -18.11
N VAL A 127 2.34 -35.17 -17.74
CA VAL A 127 1.95 -34.63 -16.44
C VAL A 127 0.41 -34.60 -16.28
N GLU A 128 -0.32 -34.19 -17.30
CA GLU A 128 -1.80 -34.17 -17.22
C GLU A 128 -2.37 -35.60 -17.21
N GLN A 129 -1.76 -36.55 -17.94
CA GLN A 129 -2.11 -37.97 -17.87
C GLN A 129 -1.89 -38.53 -16.45
N ALA A 130 -0.74 -38.25 -15.83
CA ALA A 130 -0.45 -38.67 -14.46
C ALA A 130 -1.39 -38.04 -13.44
N ARG A 131 -1.80 -36.78 -13.64
CA ARG A 131 -2.82 -36.13 -12.79
C ARG A 131 -4.19 -36.75 -12.95
N MET A 132 -4.55 -37.18 -14.16
CA MET A 132 -5.83 -37.83 -14.42
C MET A 132 -5.93 -39.17 -13.69
N LEU A 133 -4.82 -39.91 -13.63
CA LEU A 133 -4.72 -41.23 -12.99
C LEU A 133 -4.21 -41.17 -11.54
N GLN A 134 -4.02 -39.97 -10.98
CA GLN A 134 -3.42 -39.80 -9.67
C GLN A 134 -4.32 -40.40 -8.58
N GLU A 135 -3.74 -41.29 -7.77
CA GLU A 135 -4.39 -41.78 -6.57
C GLU A 135 -4.47 -40.68 -5.48
N PRO A 136 -5.63 -40.57 -4.79
CA PRO A 136 -5.81 -39.72 -3.62
C PRO A 136 -4.64 -39.77 -2.62
N GLY A 137 -3.96 -38.63 -2.41
CA GLY A 137 -2.88 -38.50 -1.41
C GLY A 137 -1.53 -39.13 -1.80
N ARG A 138 -1.38 -39.66 -3.01
CA ARG A 138 -0.10 -40.16 -3.53
C ARG A 138 0.55 -39.15 -4.49
N ALA A 139 1.88 -39.22 -4.61
CA ALA A 139 2.63 -38.45 -5.60
C ALA A 139 2.24 -38.88 -7.03
N LEU A 140 2.55 -38.05 -8.03
CA LEU A 140 2.28 -38.37 -9.44
C LEU A 140 3.17 -39.52 -9.91
N ASP A 141 2.56 -40.66 -10.25
CA ASP A 141 3.25 -41.75 -10.95
C ASP A 141 3.30 -41.46 -12.45
N LEU A 142 4.36 -40.79 -12.89
CA LEU A 142 4.56 -40.44 -14.30
C LEU A 142 4.87 -41.66 -15.17
N ALA A 143 5.55 -42.68 -14.63
CA ALA A 143 5.94 -43.86 -15.39
C ALA A 143 4.74 -44.79 -15.62
N GLY A 144 4.00 -45.12 -14.56
CA GLY A 144 2.82 -45.97 -14.66
C GLY A 144 1.70 -45.31 -15.47
N ALA A 145 1.44 -44.02 -15.25
CA ALA A 145 0.35 -43.32 -15.95
C ALA A 145 0.55 -43.21 -17.47
N ASN A 146 1.79 -43.26 -17.96
CA ASN A 146 2.11 -43.12 -19.38
C ASN A 146 2.44 -44.45 -20.06
N LYS A 147 2.45 -45.57 -19.33
CA LYS A 147 2.82 -46.90 -19.85
C LYS A 147 1.91 -47.39 -20.98
N HIS A 148 0.62 -47.08 -20.91
CA HIS A 148 -0.41 -47.59 -21.82
C HIS A 148 -0.94 -46.53 -22.82
N GLY A 149 -0.20 -45.43 -22.99
CA GLY A 149 -0.62 -44.29 -23.81
C GLY A 149 -1.30 -43.19 -23.00
N GLN A 150 -1.65 -42.09 -23.69
CA GLN A 150 -2.25 -40.90 -23.08
C GLN A 150 -3.68 -40.66 -23.59
N GLN A 151 -4.56 -40.24 -22.68
CA GLN A 151 -5.94 -39.93 -23.00
C GLN A 151 -6.06 -38.58 -23.71
N LEU A 152 -6.91 -38.51 -24.73
CA LEU A 152 -7.28 -37.23 -25.35
C LEU A 152 -7.96 -36.32 -24.32
N PHE A 153 -7.51 -35.07 -24.24
CA PHE A 153 -8.08 -34.08 -23.34
C PHE A 153 -8.26 -32.73 -24.03
N PHE A 154 -9.20 -31.93 -23.51
CA PHE A 154 -9.57 -30.64 -24.11
C PHE A 154 -8.76 -29.47 -23.56
N ALA A 155 -8.38 -28.56 -24.44
CA ALA A 155 -7.63 -27.37 -24.10
C ALA A 155 -8.46 -26.42 -23.21
N ASN A 156 -7.79 -25.76 -22.27
CA ASN A 156 -8.35 -24.71 -21.40
C ASN A 156 -9.50 -25.15 -20.47
N MET A 157 -9.79 -26.44 -20.32
CA MET A 157 -10.78 -26.94 -19.34
C MET A 157 -10.19 -27.14 -17.93
N ALA A 158 -8.90 -26.88 -17.75
CA ALA A 158 -8.18 -27.05 -16.47
C ALA A 158 -8.55 -26.03 -15.37
N PHE A 159 -9.48 -25.12 -15.61
CA PHE A 159 -10.07 -24.26 -14.55
C PHE A 159 -10.94 -25.06 -13.58
N GLN A 160 -11.35 -26.27 -13.95
CA GLN A 160 -11.85 -27.28 -13.03
C GLN A 160 -10.68 -28.18 -12.63
N ARG A 161 -9.75 -27.69 -11.78
CA ARG A 161 -8.80 -28.60 -11.11
C ARG A 161 -9.65 -29.67 -10.42
N ARG A 162 -9.55 -30.93 -10.86
CA ARG A 162 -10.05 -32.05 -10.06
C ARG A 162 -9.36 -31.91 -8.70
N ARG A 163 -10.12 -31.57 -7.67
CA ARG A 163 -9.61 -31.68 -6.30
C ARG A 163 -9.22 -33.14 -6.16
N THR A 164 -7.93 -33.41 -6.00
CA THR A 164 -7.49 -34.74 -5.58
C THR A 164 -8.27 -35.05 -4.32
N PRO A 165 -9.09 -36.13 -4.30
CA PRO A 165 -9.66 -36.59 -3.05
C PRO A 165 -8.48 -36.79 -2.09
N ARG A 166 -8.62 -36.38 -0.83
CA ARG A 166 -7.63 -36.77 0.17
C ARG A 166 -7.79 -38.26 0.39
N ALA A 167 -6.70 -38.99 0.60
CA ALA A 167 -6.77 -40.37 1.06
C ALA A 167 -7.74 -40.42 2.26
N ALA A 168 -8.81 -41.20 2.16
CA ALA A 168 -9.64 -41.47 3.31
C ALA A 168 -8.76 -42.24 4.29
N LEU A 169 -8.62 -41.73 5.51
CA LEU A 169 -7.94 -42.47 6.57
C LEU A 169 -8.65 -43.82 6.74
N THR A 170 -7.89 -44.91 6.76
CA THR A 170 -8.41 -46.21 7.20
C THR A 170 -9.08 -46.03 8.57
N PRO A 171 -10.19 -46.75 8.86
CA PRO A 171 -10.94 -46.58 10.11
C PRO A 171 -10.04 -46.63 11.37
N ASP A 172 -8.96 -47.41 11.29
CA ASP A 172 -8.04 -47.70 12.40
C ASP A 172 -6.92 -46.66 12.57
N ALA A 173 -6.68 -45.80 11.58
CA ALA A 173 -5.71 -44.70 11.64
C ALA A 173 -6.35 -43.34 11.97
N ARG A 174 -7.62 -43.34 12.41
CA ARG A 174 -8.21 -42.14 13.01
C ARG A 174 -7.49 -41.88 14.33
N PRO A 175 -6.87 -40.71 14.55
CA PRO A 175 -6.49 -40.35 15.92
C PRO A 175 -7.75 -40.50 16.77
N LYS A 176 -7.66 -41.25 17.88
CA LYS A 176 -8.77 -41.40 18.85
C LYS A 176 -9.26 -40.00 19.15
N GLY A 177 -10.42 -39.66 18.59
CA GLY A 177 -10.88 -38.27 18.55
C GLY A 177 -11.02 -37.74 19.97
N TRP A 178 -10.66 -36.48 20.14
CA TRP A 178 -11.06 -35.76 21.33
C TRP A 178 -12.45 -35.19 21.07
N LYS A 179 -13.35 -35.30 22.04
CA LYS A 179 -14.66 -34.64 21.95
C LYS A 179 -14.43 -33.13 21.92
N THR A 180 -14.65 -32.50 20.77
CA THR A 180 -14.87 -31.05 20.69
C THR A 180 -16.35 -30.75 21.02
N PRO A 181 -16.67 -29.52 21.45
CA PRO A 181 -18.05 -29.12 21.75
C PRO A 181 -19.06 -29.27 20.58
N GLY A 182 -18.58 -29.48 19.34
CA GLY A 182 -19.41 -29.69 18.14
C GLY A 182 -19.59 -31.15 17.72
N GLY A 183 -19.08 -32.10 18.49
CA GLY A 183 -19.02 -33.52 18.15
C GLY A 183 -17.71 -33.93 17.45
N TRP A 184 -17.55 -35.22 17.22
CA TRP A 184 -16.29 -35.82 16.72
C TRP A 184 -15.77 -35.15 15.45
N ASN A 185 -14.54 -34.62 15.51
CA ASN A 185 -13.86 -33.94 14.41
C ASN A 185 -14.64 -32.75 13.82
N ARG A 186 -15.62 -32.20 14.55
CA ARG A 186 -16.37 -31.02 14.16
C ARG A 186 -15.97 -29.83 15.02
N PRO A 187 -15.69 -28.67 14.43
CA PRO A 187 -15.57 -27.44 15.19
C PRO A 187 -16.88 -27.21 15.94
N GLY A 188 -16.83 -26.98 17.25
CA GLY A 188 -18.01 -26.53 17.98
C GLY A 188 -18.53 -25.20 17.43
N PRO A 189 -19.77 -24.81 17.76
CA PRO A 189 -20.23 -23.45 17.50
C PRO A 189 -19.27 -22.44 18.13
N ALA A 190 -19.22 -21.21 17.59
CA ALA A 190 -18.46 -20.15 18.23
C ALA A 190 -19.04 -19.89 19.63
N PRO A 191 -18.22 -19.85 20.69
CA PRO A 191 -18.73 -19.55 22.02
C PRO A 191 -19.26 -18.11 22.06
N THR A 192 -20.32 -17.86 22.81
CA THR A 192 -20.87 -16.50 22.98
C THR A 192 -19.95 -15.63 23.84
N THR A 193 -19.29 -16.24 24.82
CA THR A 193 -18.32 -15.60 25.72
C THR A 193 -17.06 -16.44 25.76
N LEU A 194 -15.89 -15.81 25.61
CA LEU A 194 -14.60 -16.46 25.77
C LEU A 194 -14.12 -16.29 27.22
N ILE A 195 -13.82 -17.40 27.90
CA ILE A 195 -13.18 -17.35 29.23
C ILE A 195 -11.68 -17.20 29.01
N VAL A 196 -11.12 -16.12 29.52
CA VAL A 196 -9.71 -15.80 29.38
C VAL A 196 -9.03 -15.95 30.73
N SER A 197 -7.91 -16.67 30.77
CA SER A 197 -7.09 -16.81 31.97
C SER A 197 -6.28 -15.53 32.22
N GLU A 198 -6.25 -15.08 33.47
CA GLU A 198 -5.33 -14.02 33.91
C GLU A 198 -3.89 -14.54 34.08
N TRP A 199 -3.75 -15.84 34.29
CA TRP A 199 -2.46 -16.51 34.44
C TRP A 199 -1.83 -16.76 33.08
N VAL A 200 -0.56 -16.36 32.95
CA VAL A 200 0.27 -16.55 31.76
C VAL A 200 1.48 -17.38 32.18
N GLN A 201 1.77 -18.46 31.44
CA GLN A 201 3.01 -19.20 31.61
C GLN A 201 4.16 -18.40 31.00
N PRO A 202 5.20 -18.02 31.78
CA PRO A 202 6.41 -17.42 31.21
C PRO A 202 7.11 -18.41 30.29
N THR A 203 7.68 -17.92 29.20
CA THR A 203 8.51 -18.72 28.29
C THR A 203 9.70 -19.29 29.07
N LEU A 204 9.75 -20.62 29.20
CA LEU A 204 10.81 -21.31 29.95
C LEU A 204 12.07 -21.51 29.11
N ILE A 205 11.90 -21.79 27.82
CA ILE A 205 12.97 -22.03 26.85
C ILE A 205 12.54 -21.37 25.54
N ASP A 206 13.40 -20.51 24.99
CA ASP A 206 13.17 -19.90 23.68
C ASP A 206 13.68 -20.83 22.58
N VAL A 207 12.77 -21.33 21.75
CA VAL A 207 13.07 -22.19 20.59
C VAL A 207 12.32 -21.64 19.39
N ASP A 208 13.06 -21.21 18.38
CA ASP A 208 12.46 -20.77 17.12
C ASP A 208 11.68 -21.93 16.47
N PRO A 209 10.36 -21.77 16.24
CA PRO A 209 9.56 -22.85 15.69
C PRO A 209 9.84 -23.02 14.19
N ASP A 210 9.79 -24.27 13.71
CA ASP A 210 9.95 -24.57 12.29
C ASP A 210 8.83 -23.88 11.46
N PRO A 211 9.17 -22.99 10.50
CA PRO A 211 8.20 -22.29 9.67
C PRO A 211 7.21 -23.18 8.93
N GLU A 212 7.66 -24.33 8.41
CA GLU A 212 6.80 -25.20 7.63
C GLU A 212 5.77 -25.89 8.56
N LEU A 213 6.19 -26.31 9.75
CA LEU A 213 5.30 -26.91 10.74
C LEU A 213 4.28 -25.90 11.29
N VAL A 214 4.69 -24.65 11.51
CA VAL A 214 3.79 -23.56 11.92
C VAL A 214 2.71 -23.34 10.86
N LEU A 215 3.10 -23.26 9.59
CA LEU A 215 2.16 -23.08 8.48
C LEU A 215 1.18 -24.25 8.37
N GLN A 216 1.65 -25.49 8.49
CA GLN A 216 0.80 -26.67 8.46
C GLN A 216 -0.20 -26.70 9.62
N ARG A 217 0.25 -26.40 10.85
CA ARG A 217 -0.64 -26.30 12.02
C ARG A 217 -1.67 -25.18 11.88
N THR A 218 -1.26 -24.02 11.35
CA THR A 218 -2.15 -22.87 11.11
C THR A 218 -3.32 -23.22 10.18
N LEU A 219 -3.14 -24.13 9.23
CA LEU A 219 -4.20 -24.54 8.29
C LEU A 219 -5.32 -25.33 8.97
N ILE A 220 -4.97 -26.13 9.98
CA ILE A 220 -5.91 -26.96 10.75
C ILE A 220 -6.38 -26.30 12.05
N GLU A 221 -5.73 -25.19 12.44
CA GLU A 221 -5.99 -24.50 13.70
C GLU A 221 -7.42 -23.94 13.78
N ASN A 222 -8.12 -24.25 14.88
CA ASN A 222 -9.54 -23.98 15.04
C ASN A 222 -10.00 -23.87 16.51
N SER A 223 -9.13 -23.29 17.35
CA SER A 223 -9.42 -22.98 18.75
C SER A 223 -10.72 -22.18 18.95
N GLU A 224 -11.24 -22.23 20.17
CA GLU A 224 -12.39 -21.42 20.60
C GLU A 224 -12.19 -19.94 20.38
N LEU A 225 -10.98 -19.41 20.65
CA LEU A 225 -10.62 -18.02 20.38
C LEU A 225 -10.76 -17.68 18.90
N THR A 226 -10.25 -18.51 18.00
CA THR A 226 -10.35 -18.28 16.56
C THR A 226 -11.81 -18.29 16.10
N ARG A 227 -12.64 -19.19 16.65
CA ARG A 227 -14.08 -19.24 16.36
C ARG A 227 -14.84 -18.04 16.91
N TYR A 228 -14.54 -17.62 18.14
CA TYR A 228 -15.07 -16.41 18.77
C TYR A 228 -14.75 -15.17 17.92
N CYS A 229 -13.48 -15.00 17.55
CA CYS A 229 -13.03 -13.88 16.73
C CYS A 229 -13.61 -13.92 15.31
N ALA A 230 -14.02 -15.07 14.77
CA ALA A 230 -14.54 -15.15 13.40
C ALA A 230 -15.80 -14.30 13.19
N GLY A 231 -16.69 -14.24 14.19
CA GLY A 231 -17.87 -13.36 14.18
C GLY A 231 -17.49 -11.88 14.19
N ILE A 232 -16.55 -11.52 15.08
CA ILE A 232 -16.05 -10.15 15.25
C ILE A 232 -15.31 -9.68 13.99
N VAL A 233 -14.48 -10.53 13.38
CA VAL A 233 -13.80 -10.25 12.12
C VAL A 233 -14.82 -9.97 11.01
N ARG A 234 -15.93 -10.72 10.95
CA ARG A 234 -16.99 -10.50 9.96
C ARG A 234 -17.67 -9.15 10.19
N GLU A 235 -18.10 -8.87 11.40
CA GLU A 235 -18.75 -7.60 11.77
C GLU A 235 -17.82 -6.41 11.50
N HIS A 236 -16.55 -6.51 11.92
CA HIS A 236 -15.54 -5.49 11.70
C HIS A 236 -15.26 -5.31 10.19
N ALA A 237 -15.16 -6.41 9.43
CA ALA A 237 -14.99 -6.34 7.99
C ALA A 237 -16.19 -5.71 7.25
N GLU A 238 -17.41 -5.94 7.72
CA GLU A 238 -18.63 -5.32 7.19
C GLU A 238 -18.65 -3.83 7.53
N ARG A 239 -18.46 -3.48 8.80
CA ARG A 239 -18.45 -2.10 9.31
C ARG A 239 -17.41 -1.23 8.61
N PHE A 240 -16.19 -1.73 8.43
CA PHE A 240 -15.08 -0.97 7.83
C PHE A 240 -14.85 -1.26 6.34
N GLY A 241 -15.77 -2.00 5.69
CA GLY A 241 -15.74 -2.22 4.24
C GLY A 241 -14.56 -3.05 3.74
N TRP A 242 -13.98 -3.92 4.57
CA TRP A 242 -12.77 -4.69 4.24
C TRP A 242 -12.96 -5.59 3.02
N SER A 243 -11.89 -5.76 2.26
CA SER A 243 -11.85 -6.69 1.13
C SER A 243 -11.86 -8.15 1.60
N LYS A 244 -12.29 -9.07 0.71
CA LYS A 244 -12.22 -10.52 0.99
C LYS A 244 -10.80 -10.97 1.36
N ARG A 245 -9.79 -10.40 0.68
CA ARG A 245 -8.37 -10.65 0.93
C ARG A 245 -7.97 -10.23 2.34
N GLN A 246 -8.22 -8.98 2.71
CA GLN A 246 -7.86 -8.44 4.04
C GLN A 246 -8.51 -9.24 5.17
N ARG A 247 -9.80 -9.60 5.03
CA ARG A 247 -10.48 -10.45 6.00
C ARG A 247 -9.79 -11.80 6.15
N ASN A 248 -9.46 -12.47 5.04
CA ASN A 248 -8.78 -13.76 5.08
C ASN A 248 -7.37 -13.66 5.68
N ASP A 249 -6.64 -12.57 5.41
CA ASP A 249 -5.33 -12.30 5.97
C ASP A 249 -5.41 -12.15 7.50
N VAL A 250 -6.44 -11.48 8.03
CA VAL A 250 -6.67 -11.36 9.48
C VAL A 250 -7.05 -12.70 10.11
N VAL A 251 -7.95 -13.48 9.48
CA VAL A 251 -8.29 -14.83 9.98
C VAL A 251 -7.05 -15.72 10.05
N ARG A 252 -6.19 -15.68 9.03
CA ARG A 252 -4.91 -16.39 9.03
C ARG A 252 -4.00 -15.89 10.16
N SER A 253 -3.94 -14.59 10.38
CA SER A 253 -3.12 -13.98 11.44
C SER A 253 -3.56 -14.40 12.85
N LEU A 254 -4.87 -14.49 13.09
CA LEU A 254 -5.41 -14.98 14.36
C LEU A 254 -5.06 -16.47 14.60
N ARG A 255 -5.11 -17.30 13.56
CA ARG A 255 -4.68 -18.70 13.63
C ARG A 255 -3.17 -18.83 13.89
N LEU A 256 -2.36 -17.97 13.26
CA LEU A 256 -0.92 -17.91 13.50
C LEU A 256 -0.64 -17.58 14.97
N LEU A 257 -1.29 -16.56 15.52
CA LEU A 257 -1.15 -16.21 16.93
C LEU A 257 -1.53 -17.38 17.85
N GLN A 258 -2.63 -18.09 17.57
CA GLN A 258 -3.00 -19.26 18.38
C GLN A 258 -2.08 -20.45 18.23
N THR A 259 -1.41 -20.59 17.09
CA THR A 259 -0.43 -21.67 16.88
C THR A 259 0.89 -21.40 17.59
N LEU A 260 1.29 -20.12 17.70
CA LEU A 260 2.58 -19.70 18.23
C LEU A 260 2.59 -19.38 19.72
N ARG A 261 1.42 -19.26 20.36
CA ARG A 261 1.32 -18.82 21.75
C ARG A 261 1.57 -19.94 22.74
N ASP A 262 2.39 -19.63 23.75
CA ASP A 262 2.64 -20.51 24.90
C ASP A 262 1.40 -20.68 25.79
N SER A 263 0.63 -19.62 25.99
CA SER A 263 -0.58 -19.62 26.83
C SER A 263 -1.83 -19.39 25.95
N PRO A 264 -2.49 -20.43 25.41
CA PRO A 264 -3.57 -20.30 24.42
C PRO A 264 -4.89 -19.73 24.98
N THR A 265 -5.03 -19.64 26.30
CA THR A 265 -6.22 -19.13 27.01
C THR A 265 -6.06 -17.70 27.54
N ALA A 266 -4.89 -17.09 27.45
CA ALA A 266 -4.64 -15.72 27.92
C ALA A 266 -5.03 -14.65 26.87
N LYS A 267 -5.00 -13.36 27.26
CA LYS A 267 -5.05 -12.25 26.29
C LYS A 267 -3.76 -12.20 25.46
N ILE A 268 -3.85 -11.59 24.27
CA ILE A 268 -2.76 -11.47 23.30
C ILE A 268 -2.04 -10.15 23.49
N ARG A 269 -0.71 -10.17 23.54
CA ARG A 269 0.08 -8.94 23.60
C ARG A 269 0.22 -8.31 22.23
N ALA A 270 0.24 -6.98 22.18
CA ALA A 270 0.46 -6.26 20.94
C ALA A 270 1.87 -6.51 20.37
N SER A 271 2.85 -6.79 21.23
CA SER A 271 4.20 -7.25 20.85
C SER A 271 4.19 -8.58 20.08
N ASP A 272 3.37 -9.56 20.46
CA ASP A 272 3.23 -10.84 19.74
C ASP A 272 2.72 -10.61 18.32
N ALA A 273 1.75 -9.70 18.16
CA ALA A 273 1.21 -9.33 16.86
C ALA A 273 2.27 -8.69 15.94
N LEU A 274 3.32 -8.06 16.48
CA LEU A 274 4.41 -7.51 15.66
C LEU A 274 5.30 -8.59 15.02
N GLN A 275 5.30 -9.82 15.56
CA GLN A 275 6.07 -10.94 14.99
C GLN A 275 5.38 -11.57 13.78
N LEU A 276 4.09 -11.29 13.57
CA LEU A 276 3.28 -11.88 12.50
C LEU A 276 3.86 -11.78 11.08
N PRO A 277 4.50 -10.66 10.65
CA PRO A 277 5.08 -10.58 9.31
C PRO A 277 6.15 -11.65 9.03
N ARG A 278 6.86 -12.14 10.06
CA ARG A 278 7.84 -13.23 9.93
C ARG A 278 7.18 -14.51 9.38
N TRP A 279 5.87 -14.67 9.64
CA TRP A 279 5.06 -15.81 9.25
C TRP A 279 4.01 -15.48 8.16
N GLY A 280 4.12 -14.30 7.54
CA GLY A 280 3.19 -13.83 6.51
C GLY A 280 1.82 -13.38 7.04
N GLY A 281 1.73 -13.04 8.32
CA GLY A 281 0.54 -12.45 8.95
C GLY A 281 0.50 -10.93 8.85
N SER A 282 -0.69 -10.36 9.13
CA SER A 282 -0.95 -8.93 9.14
C SER A 282 -0.93 -8.38 10.57
N ILE A 283 -0.26 -7.25 10.80
CA ILE A 283 -0.17 -6.65 12.15
C ILE A 283 -1.42 -5.82 12.46
N VAL A 284 -1.57 -4.69 11.79
CA VAL A 284 -2.46 -3.61 12.24
C VAL A 284 -3.92 -4.06 12.28
N SER A 285 -4.40 -4.71 11.21
CA SER A 285 -5.79 -5.18 11.14
C SER A 285 -6.09 -6.31 12.15
N THR A 286 -5.07 -7.06 12.56
CA THR A 286 -5.22 -8.09 13.61
C THR A 286 -5.31 -7.43 14.98
N ILE A 287 -4.48 -6.42 15.25
CA ILE A 287 -4.57 -5.59 16.47
C ILE A 287 -5.95 -4.93 16.56
N ASP A 288 -6.45 -4.32 15.47
CA ASP A 288 -7.77 -3.68 15.43
C ASP A 288 -8.90 -4.66 15.82
N VAL A 289 -8.80 -5.93 15.41
CA VAL A 289 -9.77 -6.97 15.76
C VAL A 289 -9.60 -7.49 17.19
N LEU A 290 -8.37 -7.65 17.66
CA LEU A 290 -8.09 -8.10 19.03
C LEU A 290 -8.55 -7.06 20.06
N ASP A 291 -8.37 -5.78 19.74
CA ASP A 291 -8.87 -4.66 20.54
C ASP A 291 -10.41 -4.66 20.56
N ALA A 292 -11.05 -4.76 19.39
CA ALA A 292 -12.51 -4.88 19.28
C ALA A 292 -13.08 -6.12 20.00
N ALA A 293 -12.30 -7.18 20.13
CA ALA A 293 -12.65 -8.40 20.87
C ALA A 293 -12.35 -8.32 22.38
N GLY A 294 -11.71 -7.26 22.87
CA GLY A 294 -11.26 -7.13 24.26
C GLY A 294 -10.12 -8.11 24.65
N LEU A 295 -9.46 -8.69 23.65
CA LEU A 295 -8.42 -9.72 23.80
C LEU A 295 -6.99 -9.15 23.69
N LEU A 296 -6.84 -7.86 23.40
CA LEU A 296 -5.54 -7.21 23.27
C LEU A 296 -5.02 -6.71 24.63
N VAL A 297 -3.75 -6.98 24.92
CA VAL A 297 -2.95 -6.27 25.92
C VAL A 297 -2.02 -5.33 25.16
N GLU A 298 -2.25 -4.03 25.30
CA GLU A 298 -1.38 -3.02 24.69
C GLU A 298 -0.12 -2.83 25.56
N ASP A 299 0.91 -3.61 25.25
CA ASP A 299 2.20 -3.63 25.95
C ASP A 299 3.30 -2.89 25.20
N ARG A 300 2.99 -2.30 24.03
CA ARG A 300 3.99 -1.58 23.24
C ARG A 300 4.34 -0.25 23.92
N PRO A 301 5.62 0.04 24.17
CA PRO A 301 6.03 1.38 24.60
C PRO A 301 5.67 2.38 23.50
N ARG A 302 5.23 3.57 23.89
CA ARG A 302 4.90 4.59 22.89
C ARG A 302 6.17 4.96 22.12
N PRO A 303 6.09 5.28 20.81
CA PRO A 303 7.28 5.58 20.01
C PRO A 303 8.17 6.68 20.61
N ILE A 304 7.58 7.66 21.29
CA ILE A 304 8.31 8.73 21.96
C ILE A 304 9.07 8.27 23.21
N GLU A 305 8.54 7.28 23.95
CA GLU A 305 9.20 6.68 25.12
C GLU A 305 10.40 5.84 24.67
N SER A 306 10.21 4.98 23.67
CA SER A 306 11.32 4.21 23.07
C SER A 306 12.40 5.13 22.50
N TYR A 307 11.99 6.22 21.86
CA TYR A 307 12.93 7.23 21.37
C TYR A 307 13.69 7.89 22.50
N PHE A 308 13.00 8.28 23.59
CA PHE A 308 13.63 8.87 24.77
C PHE A 308 14.65 7.92 25.40
N THR A 309 14.26 6.67 25.63
CA THR A 309 15.17 5.63 26.14
C THR A 309 16.38 5.48 25.23
N SER A 310 16.19 5.33 23.91
CA SER A 310 17.31 5.16 22.97
C SER A 310 18.31 6.33 22.96
N LYS A 311 17.85 7.54 23.28
CA LYS A 311 18.70 8.74 23.32
C LYS A 311 19.33 9.00 24.68
N THR A 312 18.81 8.40 25.74
CA THR A 312 19.34 8.54 27.10
C THR A 312 20.13 7.32 27.59
N THR A 313 20.11 6.20 26.84
CA THR A 313 20.99 5.06 27.08
C THR A 313 22.45 5.50 27.10
N GLY A 314 23.18 5.14 28.16
CA GLY A 314 24.61 5.48 28.33
C GLY A 314 24.86 6.81 29.06
N LEU A 315 23.83 7.60 29.36
CA LEU A 315 23.98 8.79 30.19
C LEU A 315 24.13 8.42 31.68
N PRO A 316 24.85 9.23 32.49
CA PRO A 316 24.95 9.05 33.93
C PRO A 316 23.57 9.05 34.61
N ALA A 317 23.40 8.25 35.66
CA ALA A 317 22.11 8.03 36.32
C ALA A 317 21.40 9.33 36.73
N VAL A 318 22.12 10.24 37.39
CA VAL A 318 21.56 11.54 37.84
C VAL A 318 21.11 12.41 36.67
N MET A 319 21.89 12.45 35.58
CA MET A 319 21.53 13.17 34.36
C MET A 319 20.27 12.56 33.71
N ARG A 320 20.16 11.24 33.70
CA ARG A 320 18.99 10.53 33.17
C ARG A 320 17.74 10.82 33.99
N GLU A 321 17.81 10.78 35.31
CA GLU A 321 16.70 11.13 36.21
C GLU A 321 16.21 12.57 35.99
N GLN A 322 17.13 13.52 35.81
CA GLN A 322 16.79 14.91 35.48
C GLN A 322 16.05 15.00 34.13
N LEU A 323 16.52 14.28 33.11
CA LEU A 323 15.87 14.23 31.80
C LEU A 323 14.50 13.52 31.86
N ASP A 324 14.35 12.50 32.71
CA ASP A 324 13.07 11.83 32.95
C ASP A 324 12.05 12.81 33.51
N VAL A 325 12.42 13.64 34.50
CA VAL A 325 11.53 14.69 35.03
C VAL A 325 11.09 15.66 33.93
N TRP A 326 12.03 16.11 33.09
CA TRP A 326 11.70 16.95 31.93
C TRP A 326 10.74 16.24 30.97
N PHE A 327 11.02 14.99 30.63
CA PHE A 327 10.24 14.19 29.68
C PHE A 327 8.79 13.99 30.17
N GLN A 328 8.62 13.62 31.44
CA GLN A 328 7.30 13.40 32.03
C GLN A 328 6.47 14.70 32.07
N ILE A 329 7.07 15.83 32.46
CA ILE A 329 6.39 17.13 32.46
C ILE A 329 6.04 17.58 31.04
N MET A 330 6.93 17.35 30.08
CA MET A 330 6.65 17.69 28.68
C MET A 330 5.49 16.88 28.12
N ARG A 331 5.42 15.59 28.46
CA ARG A 331 4.41 14.67 27.93
C ARG A 331 3.05 14.79 28.62
N HIS A 332 3.03 14.91 29.94
CA HIS A 332 1.80 14.93 30.73
C HIS A 332 1.35 16.33 31.17
N GLY A 333 2.19 17.34 30.92
CA GLY A 333 1.99 18.66 31.49
C GLY A 333 2.29 18.68 32.99
N SER A 334 2.03 19.82 33.60
CA SER A 334 2.14 19.99 35.04
C SER A 334 1.23 21.10 35.54
N THR A 335 0.54 20.83 36.64
CA THR A 335 -0.25 21.82 37.40
C THR A 335 0.59 22.55 38.45
N THR A 336 1.74 21.99 38.84
CA THR A 336 2.74 22.64 39.68
C THR A 336 3.82 23.30 38.82
N PRO A 337 4.55 24.31 39.35
CA PRO A 337 5.60 24.98 38.58
C PRO A 337 6.64 24.00 37.97
N PRO A 338 6.97 24.14 36.68
CA PRO A 338 6.43 25.13 35.75
C PRO A 338 5.07 24.66 35.21
N ARG A 339 4.02 25.47 35.43
CA ARG A 339 2.68 25.20 34.91
C ARG A 339 2.75 25.10 33.39
N ARG A 340 2.34 23.97 32.85
CA ARG A 340 2.51 23.66 31.43
C ARG A 340 1.47 22.65 30.96
N TYR A 341 0.90 22.89 29.79
CA TYR A 341 0.09 21.90 29.10
C TYR A 341 0.97 20.82 28.46
N PRO A 342 0.47 19.57 28.33
CA PRO A 342 1.10 18.54 27.51
C PRO A 342 1.60 19.07 26.17
N ARG A 343 2.82 18.72 25.79
CA ARG A 343 3.38 19.03 24.47
C ARG A 343 3.18 17.85 23.53
N HIS A 344 2.98 18.17 22.26
CA HIS A 344 2.90 17.18 21.21
C HIS A 344 4.24 16.40 21.10
N ASP A 345 4.17 15.08 20.94
CA ASP A 345 5.34 14.18 20.88
C ASP A 345 6.41 14.65 19.91
N GLN A 346 6.01 15.19 18.75
CA GLN A 346 6.93 15.74 17.76
C GLN A 346 7.80 16.88 18.32
N THR A 347 7.26 17.75 19.17
CA THR A 347 8.03 18.83 19.81
C THR A 347 9.07 18.25 20.76
N ILE A 348 8.68 17.27 21.57
CA ILE A 348 9.57 16.57 22.51
C ILE A 348 10.69 15.88 21.73
N ARG A 349 10.34 15.17 20.65
CA ARG A 349 11.27 14.49 19.75
C ARG A 349 12.29 15.46 19.14
N THR A 350 11.85 16.60 18.60
CA THR A 350 12.75 17.59 17.98
C THR A 350 13.68 18.25 19.01
N GLN A 351 13.18 18.57 20.21
CA GLN A 351 14.03 19.09 21.29
C GLN A 351 15.06 18.07 21.73
N LEU A 352 14.65 16.82 21.94
CA LEU A 352 15.55 15.74 22.33
C LEU A 352 16.61 15.45 21.26
N LEU A 353 16.22 15.49 19.98
CA LEU A 353 17.14 15.33 18.85
C LEU A 353 18.28 16.37 18.90
N GLY A 354 17.94 17.62 19.20
CA GLY A 354 18.93 18.71 19.26
C GLY A 354 19.88 18.60 20.45
N ILE A 355 19.38 18.18 21.61
CA ILE A 355 20.20 18.14 22.85
C ILE A 355 20.94 16.81 23.06
N ALA A 356 20.48 15.70 22.48
CA ALA A 356 21.09 14.39 22.74
C ALA A 356 22.60 14.35 22.45
N PRO A 357 23.12 14.86 21.31
CA PRO A 357 24.56 14.87 21.08
C PRO A 357 25.33 15.64 22.16
N ILE A 358 24.82 16.81 22.56
CA ILE A 358 25.43 17.68 23.58
C ILE A 358 25.51 16.96 24.93
N LEU A 359 24.41 16.30 25.34
CA LEU A 359 24.34 15.55 26.59
C LEU A 359 25.36 14.41 26.63
N HIS A 360 25.53 13.69 25.51
CA HIS A 360 26.51 12.62 25.39
C HIS A 360 27.95 13.14 25.39
N THR A 361 28.22 14.29 24.76
CA THR A 361 29.54 14.95 24.82
C THR A 361 29.86 15.37 26.26
N TRP A 362 28.91 15.95 26.99
CA TRP A 362 29.10 16.30 28.39
C TRP A 362 29.33 15.07 29.28
N ALA A 363 28.56 14.01 29.08
CA ALA A 363 28.76 12.74 29.78
C ALA A 363 30.16 12.16 29.50
N GLY A 364 30.61 12.18 28.25
CA GLY A 364 31.96 11.74 27.85
C GLY A 364 33.08 12.58 28.47
N ALA A 365 32.82 13.86 28.76
CA ALA A 365 33.73 14.74 29.49
C ALA A 365 33.69 14.55 31.03
N GLY A 366 32.95 13.55 31.53
CA GLY A 366 32.86 13.22 32.95
C GLY A 366 31.78 13.99 33.72
N ILE A 367 30.92 14.75 33.05
CA ILE A 367 29.83 15.49 33.70
C ILE A 367 28.69 14.54 34.03
N THR A 368 28.40 14.38 35.32
CA THR A 368 27.41 13.42 35.82
C THR A 368 26.03 14.01 36.07
N SER A 369 25.91 15.35 36.18
CA SER A 369 24.66 16.06 36.48
C SER A 369 24.54 17.36 35.68
N LEU A 370 23.33 17.67 35.21
CA LEU A 370 23.04 18.95 34.55
C LEU A 370 23.16 20.16 35.49
N ALA A 371 23.21 19.93 36.81
CA ALA A 371 23.45 21.00 37.78
C ALA A 371 24.87 21.58 37.71
N GLN A 372 25.84 20.85 37.11
CA GLN A 372 27.22 21.29 36.93
C GLN A 372 27.40 22.21 35.71
N ILE A 373 26.40 22.26 34.82
CA ILE A 373 26.48 22.99 33.56
C ILE A 373 26.35 24.50 33.82
N ASN A 374 27.33 25.25 33.33
CA ASN A 374 27.32 26.71 33.34
C ASN A 374 27.11 27.29 31.93
N THR A 375 26.92 28.62 31.85
CA THR A 375 26.67 29.34 30.59
C THR A 375 27.79 29.17 29.55
N ARG A 376 29.05 29.10 29.99
CA ARG A 376 30.20 28.91 29.09
C ARG A 376 30.16 27.53 28.44
N MET A 377 29.92 26.48 29.24
CA MET A 377 29.81 25.10 28.75
C MET A 377 28.66 24.93 27.75
N VAL A 378 27.56 25.67 27.93
CA VAL A 378 26.49 25.72 26.93
C VAL A 378 26.97 26.36 25.63
N ASN A 379 27.58 27.54 25.69
CA ASN A 379 28.08 28.23 24.49
C ASN A 379 29.09 27.38 23.71
N ASP A 380 30.01 26.73 24.42
CA ASP A 380 31.06 25.89 23.83
C ASP A 380 30.48 24.61 23.19
N ALA A 381 29.29 24.16 23.61
CA ALA A 381 28.67 22.93 23.13
C ALA A 381 27.59 23.12 22.05
N LEU A 382 27.14 24.36 21.83
CA LEU A 382 26.13 24.64 20.81
C LEU A 382 26.72 24.45 19.39
N PRO A 383 26.03 23.73 18.49
CA PRO A 383 26.52 23.53 17.12
C PRO A 383 26.67 24.84 16.33
N ASP A 384 27.61 24.86 15.39
CA ASP A 384 27.74 25.96 14.42
C ASP A 384 26.61 25.94 13.36
N ASP A 385 26.14 24.75 12.98
CA ASP A 385 25.01 24.62 12.07
C ASP A 385 23.74 25.26 12.68
N LEU A 386 23.21 26.26 11.99
CA LEU A 386 22.08 27.07 12.47
C LEU A 386 20.81 26.24 12.72
N THR A 387 20.57 25.18 11.96
CA THR A 387 19.36 24.37 12.14
C THR A 387 19.48 23.48 13.38
N GLN A 388 20.62 22.82 13.56
CA GLN A 388 20.91 22.02 14.74
C GLN A 388 20.97 22.90 16.00
N ARG A 389 21.63 24.07 15.92
CA ARG A 389 21.69 25.06 16.99
C ARG A 389 20.32 25.50 17.47
N HIS A 390 19.37 25.71 16.55
CA HIS A 390 18.00 26.07 16.90
C HIS A 390 17.30 25.03 17.78
N TRP A 391 17.41 23.76 17.39
CA TRP A 391 16.78 22.67 18.13
C TRP A 391 17.47 22.43 19.47
N ALA A 392 18.80 22.51 19.49
CA ALA A 392 19.60 22.46 20.71
C ALA A 392 19.23 23.59 21.69
N ASP A 393 19.21 24.84 21.24
CA ASP A 393 18.84 26.01 22.06
C ASP A 393 17.42 25.87 22.64
N ARG A 394 16.42 25.56 21.80
CA ARG A 394 15.05 25.33 22.29
C ARG A 394 14.94 24.16 23.25
N GLY A 395 15.70 23.09 23.02
CA GLY A 395 15.73 21.92 23.89
C GLY A 395 16.36 22.24 25.25
N LEU A 396 17.56 22.82 25.27
CA LEU A 396 18.27 23.18 26.50
C LEU A 396 17.48 24.20 27.32
N ARG A 397 16.90 25.24 26.69
CA ARG A 397 16.00 26.18 27.38
C ARG A 397 14.81 25.47 28.03
N SER A 398 14.21 24.52 27.31
CA SER A 398 13.08 23.74 27.83
C SER A 398 13.49 22.88 29.03
N VAL A 399 14.65 22.22 28.96
CA VAL A 399 15.20 21.38 30.03
C VAL A 399 15.53 22.23 31.25
N PHE A 400 16.40 23.24 31.12
CA PHE A 400 16.86 24.02 32.27
C PHE A 400 15.75 24.85 32.91
N LEU A 401 14.77 25.34 32.14
CA LEU A 401 13.57 25.97 32.71
C LEU A 401 12.80 25.00 33.61
N ILE A 402 12.62 23.75 33.16
CA ILE A 402 11.90 22.72 33.93
C ILE A 402 12.70 22.29 35.15
N LEU A 403 13.99 22.01 34.99
CA LEU A 403 14.85 21.60 36.11
C LEU A 403 14.96 22.69 37.17
N LYS A 404 15.06 23.97 36.76
CA LYS A 404 15.12 25.10 37.69
C LYS A 404 13.80 25.25 38.45
N ALA A 405 12.67 25.14 37.77
CA ALA A 405 11.35 25.20 38.40
C ALA A 405 11.10 24.02 39.36
N ARG A 406 11.67 22.84 39.07
CA ARG A 406 11.65 21.67 39.96
C ARG A 406 12.78 21.64 40.99
N LYS A 407 13.56 22.72 41.10
CA LYS A 407 14.67 22.87 42.05
C LYS A 407 15.76 21.79 41.92
N LEU A 408 15.89 21.18 40.74
CA LEU A 408 16.93 20.19 40.41
C LEU A 408 18.23 20.86 39.96
N VAL A 409 18.17 22.13 39.55
CA VAL A 409 19.34 22.98 39.28
C VAL A 409 19.18 24.32 40.01
N PHE A 410 20.31 24.88 40.46
CA PHE A 410 20.31 26.15 41.19
C PHE A 410 20.14 27.37 40.28
N ALA A 411 20.73 27.37 39.08
CA ALA A 411 20.59 28.46 38.11
C ALA A 411 20.21 27.89 36.74
N ASP A 412 19.53 28.70 35.93
CA ASP A 412 19.27 28.38 34.52
C ASP A 412 20.40 29.00 33.66
N PRO A 413 21.35 28.19 33.14
CA PRO A 413 22.46 28.69 32.33
C PRO A 413 22.00 29.27 30.98
N MET A 414 20.78 28.99 30.53
CA MET A 414 20.22 29.54 29.30
C MET A 414 19.60 30.93 29.48
N ARG A 415 19.38 31.39 30.73
CA ARG A 415 18.59 32.60 31.03
C ARG A 415 19.17 33.87 30.41
N GLN A 416 20.49 33.99 30.38
CA GLN A 416 21.20 35.16 29.88
C GLN A 416 21.61 35.04 28.40
N LEU A 417 21.43 33.86 27.79
CA LEU A 417 21.81 33.66 26.39
C LEU A 417 20.75 34.25 25.46
N PRO A 418 21.15 35.05 24.46
CA PRO A 418 20.20 35.60 23.48
C PRO A 418 19.52 34.45 22.72
N ILE A 419 18.23 34.63 22.42
CA ILE A 419 17.51 33.68 21.59
C ILE A 419 18.01 33.86 20.16
N VAL A 420 18.78 32.89 19.66
CA VAL A 420 19.23 32.90 18.27
C VAL A 420 18.04 32.52 17.38
N ASN A 421 17.46 33.51 16.69
CA ASN A 421 16.42 33.26 15.71
C ASN A 421 17.07 32.84 14.39
N THR A 422 17.15 31.53 14.16
CA THR A 422 17.90 30.92 13.05
C THR A 422 17.17 30.95 11.71
N ARG A 423 15.97 31.54 11.63
CA ARG A 423 15.23 31.69 10.38
C ARG A 423 14.52 33.03 10.29
N ALA A 424 15.24 34.03 9.78
CA ALA A 424 14.68 34.96 8.82
C ALA A 424 14.97 34.44 7.39
N THR A 425 14.62 33.19 7.08
CA THR A 425 14.55 32.79 5.66
C THR A 425 13.53 33.69 5.01
N ILE A 426 13.98 34.51 4.06
CA ILE A 426 13.12 35.32 3.21
C ILE A 426 12.37 34.32 2.32
N PRO A 427 11.04 34.24 2.42
CA PRO A 427 10.24 33.39 1.56
C PRO A 427 10.50 33.73 0.08
N LEU A 428 10.81 32.72 -0.74
CA LEU A 428 10.96 32.87 -2.20
C LEU A 428 9.71 32.32 -2.91
N PRO A 429 9.26 32.95 -4.01
CA PRO A 429 8.20 32.40 -4.86
C PRO A 429 8.67 31.11 -5.52
N LEU A 430 7.72 30.24 -5.84
CA LEU A 430 7.99 29.02 -6.60
C LEU A 430 7.99 29.30 -8.11
N ASP A 431 8.68 28.44 -8.87
CA ASP A 431 8.57 28.44 -10.33
C ASP A 431 7.10 28.11 -10.74
N PRO A 432 6.40 29.02 -11.44
CA PRO A 432 5.04 28.79 -11.89
C PRO A 432 4.87 27.53 -12.75
N ALA A 433 5.91 27.15 -13.53
CA ALA A 433 5.87 25.95 -14.35
C ALA A 433 5.85 24.67 -13.50
N ALA A 434 6.63 24.65 -12.42
CA ALA A 434 6.60 23.56 -11.44
C ALA A 434 5.23 23.44 -10.75
N VAL A 435 4.63 24.56 -10.32
CA VAL A 435 3.29 24.58 -9.71
C VAL A 435 2.23 24.08 -10.70
N ARG A 436 2.27 24.53 -11.96
CA ARG A 436 1.33 24.09 -13.01
C ARG A 436 1.44 22.60 -13.30
N THR A 437 2.67 22.08 -13.38
CA THR A 437 2.94 20.64 -13.56
C THR A 437 2.37 19.83 -12.41
N ALA A 438 2.59 20.29 -11.18
CA ALA A 438 2.10 19.63 -9.98
C ALA A 438 0.56 19.65 -9.90
N LEU A 439 -0.08 20.78 -10.26
CA LEU A 439 -1.55 20.88 -10.35
C LEU A 439 -2.15 19.90 -11.36
N ASN A 440 -1.44 19.56 -12.43
CA ASN A 440 -1.89 18.63 -13.47
C ASN A 440 -1.35 17.20 -13.28
N HIS A 441 -0.90 16.87 -12.06
CA HIS A 441 -0.38 15.55 -11.76
C HIS A 441 -1.44 14.45 -12.03
N PRO A 442 -1.07 13.31 -12.64
CA PRO A 442 -2.03 12.27 -13.07
C PRO A 442 -2.73 11.56 -11.90
N ASP A 443 -2.14 11.60 -10.70
CA ASP A 443 -2.79 11.14 -9.46
C ASP A 443 -3.75 12.23 -8.91
N PRO A 444 -5.08 12.02 -8.94
CA PRO A 444 -6.07 12.99 -8.49
C PRO A 444 -5.89 13.42 -7.02
N ALA A 445 -5.42 12.52 -6.16
CA ALA A 445 -5.15 12.86 -4.76
C ALA A 445 -4.07 13.94 -4.64
N THR A 446 -2.99 13.77 -5.40
CA THR A 446 -1.87 14.71 -5.45
C THR A 446 -2.32 16.04 -6.03
N ALA A 447 -3.03 16.02 -7.17
CA ALA A 447 -3.55 17.21 -7.81
C ALA A 447 -4.48 18.01 -6.87
N LEU A 448 -5.42 17.35 -6.19
CA LEU A 448 -6.31 18.00 -5.22
C LEU A 448 -5.54 18.57 -4.03
N GLY A 449 -4.60 17.81 -3.46
CA GLY A 449 -3.77 18.27 -2.35
C GLY A 449 -3.03 19.55 -2.70
N ILE A 450 -2.36 19.57 -3.86
CA ILE A 450 -1.67 20.75 -4.37
C ILE A 450 -2.64 21.90 -4.58
N ALA A 451 -3.81 21.67 -5.18
CA ALA A 451 -4.79 22.74 -5.41
C ALA A 451 -5.31 23.35 -4.10
N LEU A 452 -5.62 22.54 -3.09
CA LEU A 452 -6.07 23.05 -1.79
C LEU A 452 -5.03 23.99 -1.16
N VAL A 453 -3.74 23.67 -1.28
CA VAL A 453 -2.66 24.50 -0.73
C VAL A 453 -2.36 25.68 -1.64
N ALA A 454 -2.24 25.48 -2.94
CA ALA A 454 -1.90 26.52 -3.90
C ALA A 454 -2.99 27.60 -4.01
N PHE A 455 -4.28 27.29 -3.79
CA PHE A 455 -5.36 28.28 -3.86
C PHE A 455 -5.77 28.83 -2.49
N HIS A 456 -5.79 27.98 -1.45
CA HIS A 456 -6.32 28.34 -0.12
C HIS A 456 -5.26 28.35 0.97
N ALA A 457 -3.99 28.16 0.59
CA ALA A 457 -2.84 28.16 1.49
C ALA A 457 -2.98 27.20 2.67
N LEU A 458 -3.76 26.10 2.60
CA LEU A 458 -3.95 25.22 3.77
C LEU A 458 -2.63 24.61 4.25
N THR A 459 -2.47 24.42 5.57
CA THR A 459 -1.34 23.65 6.10
C THR A 459 -1.52 22.16 5.79
N ASN A 460 -0.41 21.40 5.78
CA ASN A 460 -0.48 19.94 5.63
C ASN A 460 -1.39 19.27 6.69
N ALA A 461 -1.35 19.77 7.93
CA ALA A 461 -2.21 19.29 9.00
C ALA A 461 -3.70 19.54 8.70
N GLN A 462 -4.05 20.76 8.27
CA GLN A 462 -5.40 21.11 7.87
C GLN A 462 -5.87 20.25 6.70
N THR A 463 -5.10 20.18 5.60
CA THR A 463 -5.45 19.40 4.41
C THR A 463 -5.74 17.93 4.72
N ARG A 464 -4.98 17.32 5.63
CA ARG A 464 -5.19 15.91 6.05
C ARG A 464 -6.37 15.73 7.00
N ALA A 465 -6.73 16.76 7.76
CA ALA A 465 -7.81 16.71 8.73
C ALA A 465 -9.19 16.87 8.08
N ILE A 466 -9.28 17.48 6.88
CA ILE A 466 -10.54 17.71 6.16
C ILE A 466 -11.37 16.43 6.08
N GLN A 467 -12.62 16.52 6.49
CA GLN A 467 -13.65 15.49 6.34
C GLN A 467 -14.57 15.81 5.16
N LEU A 468 -15.28 14.79 4.68
CA LEU A 468 -16.26 14.96 3.60
C LEU A 468 -17.37 15.95 4.00
N THR A 469 -17.77 15.93 5.26
CA THR A 469 -18.80 16.82 5.84
C THR A 469 -18.35 18.26 6.00
N ASP A 470 -17.05 18.53 5.92
CA ASP A 470 -16.53 19.90 6.04
C ASP A 470 -16.76 20.69 4.75
N ILE A 471 -17.08 20.02 3.63
CA ILE A 471 -17.31 20.63 2.33
C ILE A 471 -18.80 20.56 1.97
N ILE A 472 -19.46 21.72 1.96
CA ILE A 472 -20.89 21.85 1.63
C ILE A 472 -21.01 22.97 0.58
N ASP A 473 -21.73 22.71 -0.53
CA ASP A 473 -21.98 23.67 -1.61
C ASP A 473 -20.72 24.38 -2.14
N GLY A 474 -19.61 23.64 -2.22
CA GLY A 474 -18.33 24.17 -2.68
C GLY A 474 -17.66 25.14 -1.69
N ARG A 475 -18.05 25.12 -0.42
CA ARG A 475 -17.40 25.85 0.68
C ARG A 475 -16.80 24.87 1.67
N LEU A 476 -15.56 25.11 2.07
CA LEU A 476 -14.85 24.34 3.08
C LEU A 476 -14.94 25.07 4.43
N THR A 477 -15.47 24.40 5.44
CA THR A 477 -15.48 24.89 6.82
C THR A 477 -14.27 24.33 7.57
N LEU A 478 -13.47 25.20 8.16
CA LEU A 478 -12.31 24.81 8.96
C LEU A 478 -12.67 24.78 10.46
N PRO A 479 -11.93 24.00 11.28
CA PRO A 479 -12.15 23.93 12.73
C PRO A 479 -11.98 25.26 13.48
N ASP A 480 -11.28 26.23 12.87
CA ASP A 480 -11.11 27.59 13.41
C ASP A 480 -12.29 28.52 13.08
N GLY A 481 -13.37 27.98 12.50
CA GLY A 481 -14.60 28.72 12.16
C GLY A 481 -14.57 29.40 10.79
N ARG A 482 -13.44 29.38 10.07
CA ARG A 482 -13.34 30.01 8.74
C ARG A 482 -14.09 29.19 7.69
N VAL A 483 -14.85 29.88 6.84
CA VAL A 483 -15.54 29.30 5.69
C VAL A 483 -14.87 29.78 4.41
N ILE A 484 -14.25 28.86 3.68
CA ILE A 484 -13.47 29.16 2.47
C ILE A 484 -14.27 28.70 1.24
N PRO A 485 -14.70 29.61 0.36
CA PRO A 485 -15.23 29.25 -0.94
C PRO A 485 -14.16 28.56 -1.79
N LEU A 486 -14.39 27.32 -2.21
CA LEU A 486 -13.43 26.57 -3.02
C LEU A 486 -13.32 27.18 -4.41
N ALA A 487 -12.09 27.39 -4.86
CA ALA A 487 -11.81 27.93 -6.19
C ALA A 487 -12.23 26.93 -7.28
N GLY A 488 -12.62 27.42 -8.47
CA GLY A 488 -13.04 26.57 -9.59
C GLY A 488 -12.06 25.41 -9.90
N PRO A 489 -10.75 25.68 -10.03
CA PRO A 489 -9.74 24.62 -10.25
C PRO A 489 -9.66 23.58 -9.13
N VAL A 490 -10.00 23.94 -7.89
CA VAL A 490 -10.05 23.03 -6.74
C VAL A 490 -11.28 22.13 -6.83
N ARG A 491 -12.45 22.69 -7.20
CA ARG A 491 -13.69 21.92 -7.36
C ARG A 491 -13.57 20.83 -8.43
N VAL A 492 -12.93 21.12 -9.56
CA VAL A 492 -12.68 20.14 -10.63
C VAL A 492 -11.84 18.96 -10.10
N ARG A 493 -10.76 19.25 -9.37
CA ARG A 493 -9.87 18.22 -8.79
C ARG A 493 -10.53 17.48 -7.63
N LEU A 494 -11.40 18.15 -6.89
CA LEU A 494 -12.18 17.56 -5.83
C LEU A 494 -13.12 16.50 -6.41
N SER A 495 -13.84 16.82 -7.48
CA SER A 495 -14.69 15.85 -8.19
C SER A 495 -13.88 14.64 -8.66
N ALA A 496 -12.77 14.87 -9.38
CA ALA A 496 -11.93 13.78 -9.89
C ALA A 496 -11.37 12.87 -8.78
N TRP A 497 -11.02 13.45 -7.63
CA TRP A 497 -10.59 12.67 -6.46
C TRP A 497 -11.76 11.90 -5.82
N LEU A 498 -12.93 12.51 -5.66
CA LEU A 498 -14.11 11.84 -5.10
C LEU A 498 -14.57 10.68 -5.97
N ASP A 499 -14.52 10.82 -7.30
CA ASP A 499 -14.80 9.74 -8.25
C ASP A 499 -13.83 8.57 -8.07
N GLN A 500 -12.52 8.86 -8.03
CA GLN A 500 -11.50 7.84 -7.81
C GLN A 500 -11.64 7.18 -6.43
N ARG A 501 -11.92 7.96 -5.39
CA ARG A 501 -12.11 7.48 -4.02
C ARG A 501 -13.30 6.52 -3.95
N THR A 502 -14.43 6.89 -4.55
CA THR A 502 -15.65 6.08 -4.59
C THR A 502 -15.43 4.80 -5.39
N ALA A 503 -14.79 4.88 -6.56
CA ALA A 503 -14.49 3.70 -7.38
C ALA A 503 -13.54 2.71 -6.68
N ARG A 504 -12.51 3.22 -5.98
CA ARG A 504 -11.49 2.37 -5.34
C ARG A 504 -11.91 1.84 -3.98
N TRP A 505 -12.70 2.60 -3.22
CA TRP A 505 -13.14 2.25 -1.87
C TRP A 505 -14.64 2.53 -1.67
N PRO A 506 -15.54 1.83 -2.39
CA PRO A 506 -16.98 2.13 -2.36
C PRO A 506 -17.65 1.88 -1.01
N ARG A 507 -17.02 1.10 -0.12
CA ARG A 507 -17.55 0.75 1.21
C ARG A 507 -16.77 1.38 2.37
N THR A 508 -15.92 2.37 2.09
CA THR A 508 -15.17 3.05 3.17
C THR A 508 -16.10 3.92 4.01
N ILE A 509 -16.02 3.77 5.33
CA ILE A 509 -16.70 4.66 6.29
C ILE A 509 -15.76 5.74 6.83
N ASN A 510 -14.52 5.82 6.33
CA ASN A 510 -13.58 6.83 6.78
C ASN A 510 -14.13 8.22 6.43
N PRO A 511 -14.29 9.14 7.40
CA PRO A 511 -14.89 10.45 7.14
C PRO A 511 -13.92 11.41 6.45
N HIS A 512 -12.62 11.13 6.50
CA HIS A 512 -11.61 12.01 5.90
C HIS A 512 -11.75 12.08 4.38
N LEU A 513 -11.57 13.29 3.85
CA LEU A 513 -11.57 13.57 2.43
C LEU A 513 -10.48 12.75 1.72
N PHE A 514 -9.26 12.80 2.27
CA PHE A 514 -8.15 11.99 1.78
C PHE A 514 -8.10 10.65 2.50
N VAL A 515 -7.95 9.58 1.71
CA VAL A 515 -7.78 8.21 2.21
C VAL A 515 -6.68 7.51 1.41
N THR A 516 -6.05 6.53 2.04
CA THR A 516 -5.03 5.69 1.43
C THR A 516 -5.47 4.23 1.52
N GLN A 517 -4.75 3.33 0.85
CA GLN A 517 -4.99 1.89 1.02
C GLN A 517 -4.91 1.44 2.49
N HIS A 518 -4.10 2.11 3.31
CA HIS A 518 -3.94 1.79 4.74
C HIS A 518 -5.04 2.40 5.63
N THR A 519 -5.59 3.56 5.24
CA THR A 519 -6.57 4.28 6.07
C THR A 519 -8.02 4.09 5.61
N ALA A 520 -8.26 3.61 4.39
CA ALA A 520 -9.61 3.42 3.85
C ALA A 520 -10.47 2.43 4.67
N GLY A 521 -9.86 1.42 5.28
CA GLY A 521 -10.55 0.46 6.16
C GLY A 521 -10.50 0.86 7.64
N ARG A 522 -10.26 2.14 7.96
CA ARG A 522 -10.06 2.69 9.31
C ARG A 522 -10.67 4.09 9.41
N MET A 523 -10.60 4.70 10.59
CA MET A 523 -11.14 6.05 10.86
C MET A 523 -10.08 7.14 10.94
N ASN A 524 -8.80 6.80 10.80
CA ASN A 524 -7.71 7.76 10.93
C ASN A 524 -7.42 8.51 9.63
N ALA A 525 -6.96 9.74 9.76
CA ALA A 525 -6.43 10.54 8.66
C ALA A 525 -5.18 9.88 8.03
N PRO A 526 -4.89 10.14 6.75
CA PRO A 526 -3.63 9.76 6.11
C PRO A 526 -2.40 10.29 6.85
N GLY A 527 -1.24 9.65 6.65
CA GLY A 527 0.04 10.12 7.20
C GLY A 527 0.50 11.46 6.60
N HIS A 528 1.46 12.12 7.26
CA HIS A 528 1.94 13.46 6.90
C HIS A 528 2.64 13.56 5.54
N THR A 529 3.09 12.45 4.97
CA THR A 529 3.75 12.38 3.65
C THR A 529 2.77 12.27 2.50
N PHE A 530 1.50 12.00 2.77
CA PHE A 530 0.47 11.86 1.76
C PHE A 530 -0.30 13.19 1.59
N PRO A 531 -0.63 13.63 0.36
CA PRO A 531 -0.29 13.02 -0.95
C PRO A 531 1.08 13.48 -1.52
N TRP A 532 1.87 14.22 -0.73
CA TRP A 532 3.05 14.98 -1.17
C TRP A 532 4.22 14.19 -1.72
N LYS A 533 4.38 12.90 -1.34
CA LYS A 533 5.54 12.10 -1.78
C LYS A 533 5.70 12.02 -3.30
N LYS A 534 4.60 12.10 -4.05
CA LYS A 534 4.60 12.04 -5.52
C LYS A 534 4.63 13.43 -6.18
N ALA A 535 4.41 14.50 -5.41
CA ALA A 535 4.18 15.84 -5.93
C ALA A 535 5.45 16.55 -6.42
N GLY A 536 6.63 16.11 -5.96
CA GLY A 536 7.89 16.85 -6.18
C GLY A 536 7.98 18.20 -5.44
N LEU A 537 6.87 18.68 -4.86
CA LEU A 537 6.77 19.91 -4.09
C LEU A 537 6.32 19.61 -2.66
N ASN A 538 6.88 20.34 -1.70
CA ASN A 538 6.43 20.27 -0.32
C ASN A 538 5.26 21.26 -0.07
N PRO A 539 4.31 20.92 0.83
CA PRO A 539 3.13 21.77 1.07
C PRO A 539 3.47 23.12 1.71
N GLN A 540 4.58 23.22 2.45
CA GLN A 540 4.97 24.49 3.08
C GLN A 540 5.43 25.52 2.05
N SER A 541 6.14 25.10 0.99
CA SER A 541 6.56 25.95 -0.12
C SER A 541 5.36 26.42 -0.94
N LEU A 542 4.40 25.53 -1.26
CA LEU A 542 3.15 25.93 -1.93
C LEU A 542 2.33 26.91 -1.09
N ARG A 543 2.23 26.67 0.22
CA ARG A 543 1.54 27.60 1.13
C ARG A 543 2.22 28.97 1.15
N THR A 544 3.54 28.97 1.21
CA THR A 544 4.37 30.18 1.20
C THR A 544 4.19 30.97 -0.08
N ASP A 545 4.26 30.30 -1.24
CA ASP A 545 4.04 30.88 -2.55
C ASP A 545 2.66 31.55 -2.67
N ARG A 546 1.59 30.86 -2.23
CA ARG A 546 0.24 31.45 -2.23
C ARG A 546 0.10 32.68 -1.34
N ILE A 547 0.76 32.70 -0.18
CA ILE A 547 0.77 33.86 0.72
C ILE A 547 1.51 35.04 0.05
N LEU A 548 2.67 34.78 -0.55
CA LEU A 548 3.42 35.80 -1.31
C LEU A 548 2.62 36.37 -2.48
N ALA A 549 1.91 35.52 -3.23
CA ALA A 549 1.04 35.97 -4.31
C ALA A 549 -0.09 36.90 -3.82
N GLU A 550 -0.70 36.63 -2.65
CA GLU A 550 -1.71 37.54 -2.08
C GLU A 550 -1.08 38.88 -1.66
N ILE A 551 0.12 38.84 -1.10
CA ILE A 551 0.85 40.04 -0.66
C ILE A 551 1.11 40.96 -1.83
N HIS A 552 1.65 40.42 -2.94
CA HIS A 552 1.88 41.19 -4.15
C HIS A 552 0.57 41.73 -4.75
N ALA A 553 -0.52 40.96 -4.70
CA ALA A 553 -1.81 41.40 -5.22
C ALA A 553 -2.50 42.49 -4.37
N THR A 554 -2.15 42.62 -3.10
CA THR A 554 -2.86 43.50 -2.14
C THR A 554 -2.00 44.65 -1.61
N GLY A 555 -0.74 44.75 -2.05
CA GLY A 555 0.18 45.76 -1.54
C GLY A 555 0.59 45.56 -0.08
N GLY A 556 0.43 44.35 0.47
CA GLY A 556 0.90 44.02 1.83
C GLY A 556 -0.10 44.23 2.95
N ASP A 557 -1.40 44.16 2.68
CA ASP A 557 -2.44 44.24 3.71
C ASP A 557 -2.38 43.03 4.68
N VAL A 558 -1.69 43.23 5.82
CA VAL A 558 -1.49 42.22 6.87
C VAL A 558 -2.82 41.73 7.44
N ARG A 559 -3.82 42.60 7.62
CA ARG A 559 -5.10 42.23 8.22
C ARG A 559 -5.83 41.24 7.33
N ARG A 560 -5.86 41.52 6.02
CA ARG A 560 -6.45 40.63 5.01
C ARG A 560 -5.78 39.27 4.96
N LEU A 561 -4.44 39.19 5.09
CA LEU A 561 -3.73 37.91 5.14
C LEU A 561 -4.12 37.09 6.37
N CYS A 562 -4.29 37.74 7.52
CA CYS A 562 -4.70 37.08 8.75
C CYS A 562 -6.11 36.48 8.59
N ASP A 563 -7.05 37.23 8.03
CA ASP A 563 -8.42 36.76 7.79
C ASP A 563 -8.48 35.63 6.75
N LEU A 564 -7.75 35.78 5.64
CA LEU A 564 -7.78 34.79 4.54
C LEU A 564 -7.09 33.48 4.93
N PHE A 565 -5.92 33.53 5.57
CA PHE A 565 -5.06 32.37 5.79
C PHE A 565 -5.01 31.86 7.24
N GLY A 566 -5.66 32.57 8.17
CA GLY A 566 -5.69 32.21 9.59
C GLY A 566 -4.30 32.24 10.23
N ILE A 567 -3.45 33.17 9.80
CA ILE A 567 -2.11 33.37 10.36
C ILE A 567 -2.12 34.50 11.38
N GLY A 568 -1.24 34.44 12.37
CA GLY A 568 -1.08 35.54 13.34
C GLY A 568 -0.39 36.75 12.72
N ILE A 569 -0.61 37.93 13.31
CA ILE A 569 -0.08 39.21 12.84
C ILE A 569 1.43 39.18 12.67
N GLU A 570 2.18 38.65 13.64
CA GLU A 570 3.65 38.53 13.56
C GLU A 570 4.10 37.71 12.33
N SER A 571 3.38 36.64 12.02
CA SER A 571 3.68 35.81 10.84
C SER A 571 3.30 36.53 9.55
N ALA A 572 2.17 37.23 9.51
CA ALA A 572 1.74 38.03 8.37
C ALA A 572 2.72 39.18 8.08
N SER A 573 3.15 39.92 9.11
CA SER A 573 4.14 40.99 9.00
C SER A 573 5.47 40.49 8.44
N ARG A 574 5.91 39.29 8.84
CA ARG A 574 7.12 38.67 8.28
C ARG A 574 7.00 38.42 6.77
N TYR A 575 5.85 37.95 6.30
CA TYR A 575 5.65 37.78 4.87
C TYR A 575 5.52 39.14 4.16
N ALA A 576 4.83 40.12 4.74
CA ALA A 576 4.70 41.46 4.14
C ALA A 576 6.05 42.17 3.97
N ALA A 577 7.02 41.90 4.85
CA ALA A 577 8.39 42.42 4.75
C ALA A 577 9.15 41.96 3.49
N THR A 578 8.61 41.04 2.67
CA THR A 578 9.20 40.72 1.36
C THR A 578 8.88 41.77 0.29
N LEU A 579 7.86 42.61 0.48
CA LEU A 579 7.53 43.69 -0.44
C LEU A 579 8.68 44.70 -0.53
N GLY A 580 9.08 45.05 -1.75
CA GLY A 580 10.17 45.99 -2.00
C GLY A 580 11.58 45.45 -1.71
N HIS A 581 11.72 44.16 -1.37
CA HIS A 581 13.03 43.57 -1.16
C HIS A 581 13.78 43.44 -2.51
N PRO A 582 15.07 43.85 -2.59
CA PRO A 582 15.79 44.05 -3.85
C PRO A 582 15.89 42.82 -4.74
N THR A 583 15.79 41.61 -4.17
CA THR A 583 15.74 40.34 -4.92
C THR A 583 14.44 40.12 -5.71
N PHE A 584 13.35 40.85 -5.43
CA PHE A 584 12.03 40.67 -6.06
C PHE A 584 11.61 41.87 -6.92
N ARG A 585 12.57 42.67 -7.44
CA ARG A 585 12.26 43.76 -8.36
C ARG A 585 11.77 43.21 -9.71
N GLU A 586 10.46 43.01 -9.83
CA GLU A 586 9.73 43.06 -11.11
C GLU A 586 8.39 43.78 -10.90
N GLU A 587 8.00 44.49 -11.96
CA GLU A 587 7.07 45.61 -12.03
C GLU A 587 5.76 45.43 -11.25
N LEU A 588 5.53 46.31 -10.27
CA LEU A 588 4.22 46.50 -9.67
C LEU A 588 3.24 46.91 -10.79
N PRO A 589 2.16 46.16 -11.04
CA PRO A 589 1.13 46.63 -11.96
C PRO A 589 0.48 47.88 -11.35
N ASP A 590 0.40 48.93 -12.16
CA ASP A 590 -0.20 50.22 -11.83
C ASP A 590 -1.59 49.99 -11.18
N PRO A 591 -1.90 50.62 -10.03
CA PRO A 591 -3.19 50.40 -9.38
C PRO A 591 -4.30 50.83 -10.34
N ARG A 592 -5.17 49.89 -10.71
CA ARG A 592 -6.33 50.19 -11.56
C ARG A 592 -7.12 51.35 -10.92
N PRO A 593 -7.42 52.42 -11.67
CA PRO A 593 -8.20 53.52 -11.13
C PRO A 593 -9.56 52.99 -10.68
N ARG A 594 -9.99 53.44 -9.50
CA ARG A 594 -11.35 53.22 -9.03
C ARG A 594 -12.28 53.86 -10.06
N LEU A 595 -13.19 53.06 -10.61
CA LEU A 595 -14.33 53.59 -11.36
C LEU A 595 -15.23 54.26 -10.32
N ASP A 596 -15.42 55.56 -10.49
CA ASP A 596 -16.41 56.37 -9.76
C ASP A 596 -17.84 55.91 -10.07
#